data_AF-A0A660MPZ0-F1
#
_entry.id   AF-A0A660MPZ0-F1
#
_cell.length_a   1.000
_cell.length_b   1.000
_cell.length_c   1.000
_cell.angle_alpha   90.00
_cell.angle_beta   90.00
_cell.angle_gamma   90.00
#
_symmetry.space_group_name_H-M   'P 1'
#
loop_
_entity.id
_entity.type
_entity.pdbx_description
1 polymer ?
#
loop_
_entity_poly.entity_id
_entity_poly.type
_entity_poly.pdbx_seq_one_letter_code
_entity_poly.pdbx_strand_id
1 'polypeptide(L)'
;SRIENLEVLRSDLVYKRDNGTYDYNYNRKIFNYSNDEVFVIKNFSPFKNGLGFSPLQALGKQQKMDEAIIEWNWNFFENGASSGTTLQTETSLTREQKEYIVEKWKSEFLGVLNSHKIAILDNGLKQVKSEIGQKDMDFVNQRTMIRDEIFTIFRVPKVVVGITDGVGYTDRMVGKSNFAEFKLKPIALKIQEALNKNIFEGIGFFKFINIVPVDVEQLARDYQLGTITLDEYRIKRNYLNVKNGNKNINGEVFEYENNGNYSEKRDFSVEEILQKTIKNFVLKEKNKFENEDFCHKRWEQKIVRTDKYEKEFSEKIRKIFDLQKEEILKNLDKKYYGKQKKDSESILENLEEDDLFSNTAFLIIFQQYFYYYYVNILKTESEIAKAEVGDYNLNFEKIKKYIGQMIKKFALEINKTTKAEILKLIKEGLKAGVGYEQIKTDIKNKFSEYKKSRTEKIARTEISRGVNKAREETWKQNPRVTYKKWWTCLDDRVSKECGVLHGKKIPINDNFYNLGDKDEGGKVIDYEDISGPPKHVNCRCDLIPVFDF
;
A
#
# COMPACT_ATOMS: atom_id res chain seq x y z
N SER A 1 -15.66 1.61 -31.19
CA SER A 1 -14.93 2.88 -31.03
C SER A 1 -13.77 2.66 -30.07
N ARG A 2 -12.57 3.14 -30.39
CA ARG A 2 -11.39 2.96 -29.51
C ARG A 2 -11.26 4.24 -28.68
N ILE A 3 -11.61 4.19 -27.40
CA ILE A 3 -11.42 5.33 -26.48
C ILE A 3 -9.91 5.47 -26.24
N GLU A 4 -9.31 6.52 -26.76
CA GLU A 4 -7.86 6.76 -26.65
C GLU A 4 -7.50 7.58 -25.41
N ASN A 5 -8.35 8.55 -25.04
CA ASN A 5 -8.15 9.44 -23.91
C ASN A 5 -9.45 9.63 -23.11
N LEU A 6 -9.30 9.84 -21.80
CA LEU A 6 -10.39 10.21 -20.89
C LEU A 6 -9.98 11.48 -20.14
N GLU A 7 -10.75 12.54 -20.29
CA GLU A 7 -10.47 13.84 -19.67
C GLU A 7 -11.54 14.20 -18.65
N VAL A 8 -11.12 14.78 -17.52
CA VAL A 8 -12.05 15.27 -16.51
C VAL A 8 -12.33 16.74 -16.80
N LEU A 9 -13.53 17.02 -17.33
CA LEU A 9 -13.98 18.38 -17.57
C LEU A 9 -14.41 19.04 -16.27
N ARG A 10 -13.95 20.28 -16.07
CA ARG A 10 -14.35 21.14 -14.96
C ARG A 10 -15.85 21.46 -15.03
N SER A 11 -16.61 21.04 -14.02
CA SER A 11 -18.07 21.13 -14.02
C SER A 11 -18.63 22.56 -14.03
N ASP A 12 -17.84 23.55 -13.57
CA ASP A 12 -18.22 24.97 -13.59
C ASP A 12 -18.20 25.59 -15.00
N LEU A 13 -17.56 24.92 -15.96
CA LEU A 13 -17.41 25.37 -17.33
C LEU A 13 -18.25 24.54 -18.32
N VAL A 14 -19.03 23.56 -17.83
CA VAL A 14 -19.83 22.65 -18.65
C VAL A 14 -21.31 23.02 -18.55
N TYR A 15 -21.97 23.14 -19.70
CA TYR A 15 -23.40 23.42 -19.81
C TYR A 15 -24.08 22.33 -20.63
N LYS A 16 -25.18 21.76 -20.12
CA LYS A 16 -25.99 20.81 -20.88
C LYS A 16 -27.09 21.57 -21.63
N ARG A 17 -27.18 21.38 -22.94
CA ARG A 17 -28.23 21.94 -23.79
C ARG A 17 -29.48 21.06 -23.79
N ASP A 18 -30.63 21.65 -24.16
CA ASP A 18 -31.93 20.95 -24.21
C ASP A 18 -31.96 19.80 -25.22
N ASN A 19 -31.18 19.91 -26.30
CA ASN A 19 -30.98 18.85 -27.29
C ASN A 19 -30.11 17.68 -26.78
N GLY A 20 -29.66 17.73 -25.52
CA GLY A 20 -28.87 16.69 -24.86
C GLY A 20 -27.35 16.84 -25.01
N THR A 21 -26.83 17.75 -25.84
CA THR A 21 -25.38 17.96 -26.02
C THR A 21 -24.75 18.77 -24.87
N TYR A 22 -23.42 18.76 -24.77
CA TYR A 22 -22.66 19.47 -23.75
C TYR A 22 -21.73 20.52 -24.36
N ASP A 23 -21.77 21.73 -23.82
CA ASP A 23 -20.82 22.80 -24.14
C ASP A 23 -19.77 22.91 -23.04
N TYR A 24 -18.49 22.94 -23.40
CA TYR A 24 -17.39 23.22 -22.50
C TYR A 24 -16.72 24.54 -22.90
N ASN A 25 -16.83 25.56 -22.02
CA ASN A 25 -16.26 26.87 -22.26
C ASN A 25 -14.89 27.00 -21.57
N TYR A 26 -13.81 26.88 -22.34
CA TYR A 26 -12.46 26.97 -21.83
C TYR A 26 -11.62 27.94 -22.66
N ASN A 27 -10.93 28.87 -22.01
CA ASN A 27 -10.11 29.91 -22.66
C ASN A 27 -10.87 30.70 -23.76
N ARG A 28 -12.13 31.07 -23.49
CA ARG A 28 -13.02 31.78 -24.43
C ARG A 28 -13.33 31.02 -25.72
N LYS A 29 -13.11 29.70 -25.74
CA LYS A 29 -13.51 28.78 -26.82
C LYS A 29 -14.57 27.83 -26.29
N ILE A 30 -15.58 27.57 -27.12
CA ILE A 30 -16.66 26.64 -26.82
C ILE A 30 -16.40 25.34 -27.59
N PHE A 31 -16.24 24.25 -26.85
CA PHE A 31 -16.17 22.90 -27.38
C PHE A 31 -17.54 22.25 -27.20
N ASN A 32 -18.09 21.64 -28.25
CA ASN A 32 -19.37 20.96 -28.18
C ASN A 32 -19.11 19.45 -28.20
N TYR A 33 -19.75 18.73 -27.29
CA TYR A 33 -19.67 17.27 -27.16
C TYR A 33 -21.07 16.64 -27.22
N SER A 34 -21.16 15.49 -27.85
CA SER A 34 -22.36 14.66 -27.87
C SER A 34 -22.57 13.89 -26.56
N ASN A 35 -23.76 13.30 -26.36
CA ASN A 35 -24.04 12.48 -25.17
C ASN A 35 -23.16 11.23 -25.08
N ASP A 36 -22.66 10.74 -26.20
CA ASP A 36 -21.85 9.51 -26.25
C ASP A 36 -20.37 9.79 -25.95
N GLU A 37 -19.95 11.06 -26.02
CA GLU A 37 -18.58 11.50 -25.75
C GLU A 37 -18.37 11.92 -24.28
N VAL A 38 -19.45 12.23 -23.56
CA VAL A 38 -19.39 12.74 -22.18
C VAL A 38 -20.42 12.05 -21.31
N PHE A 39 -19.96 11.39 -20.23
CA PHE A 39 -20.82 10.89 -19.17
C PHE A 39 -20.63 11.66 -17.87
N VAL A 40 -21.72 11.82 -17.11
CA VAL A 40 -21.74 12.66 -15.90
C VAL A 40 -21.95 11.81 -14.65
N ILE A 41 -21.05 11.96 -13.68
CA ILE A 41 -21.14 11.29 -12.38
C ILE A 41 -21.85 12.22 -11.38
N LYS A 42 -23.18 12.10 -11.25
CA LYS A 42 -24.00 13.02 -10.44
C LYS A 42 -24.16 12.56 -9.01
N ASN A 43 -23.98 13.44 -8.03
CA ASN A 43 -24.44 13.16 -6.66
C ASN A 43 -25.96 13.09 -6.62
N PHE A 44 -26.51 12.37 -5.65
CA PHE A 44 -27.94 12.40 -5.39
C PHE A 44 -28.40 13.85 -5.19
N SER A 45 -29.51 14.20 -5.82
CA SER A 45 -30.19 15.48 -5.65
C SER A 45 -31.64 15.19 -5.29
N PRO A 46 -32.17 15.78 -4.20
CA PRO A 46 -33.59 15.67 -3.89
C PRO A 46 -34.47 16.47 -4.86
N PHE A 47 -33.88 17.30 -5.72
CA PHE A 47 -34.60 18.15 -6.66
C PHE A 47 -34.77 17.46 -8.02
N LYS A 48 -35.95 17.62 -8.64
CA LYS A 48 -36.28 17.06 -9.96
C LYS A 48 -35.67 17.86 -11.14
N ASN A 49 -34.51 18.49 -10.96
CA ASN A 49 -33.85 19.29 -11.99
C ASN A 49 -32.81 18.50 -12.79
N GLY A 50 -32.61 17.22 -12.49
CA GLY A 50 -31.66 16.35 -13.19
C GLY A 50 -30.18 16.71 -12.97
N LEU A 51 -29.86 17.66 -12.08
CA LEU A 51 -28.50 18.03 -11.70
C LEU A 51 -28.09 17.34 -10.39
N GLY A 52 -26.79 17.14 -10.19
CA GLY A 52 -26.28 16.63 -8.92
C GLY A 52 -26.24 17.73 -7.86
N PHE A 53 -26.42 17.36 -6.58
CA PHE A 53 -26.33 18.29 -5.46
C PHE A 53 -24.99 18.12 -4.72
N SER A 54 -24.25 19.22 -4.56
CA SER A 54 -22.96 19.20 -3.86
C SER A 54 -23.19 19.27 -2.34
N PRO A 55 -22.44 18.50 -1.52
CA PRO A 55 -22.45 18.67 -0.07
C PRO A 55 -22.14 20.11 0.37
N LEU A 56 -21.33 20.85 -0.40
CA LEU A 56 -21.04 22.25 -0.10
C LEU A 56 -22.26 23.16 -0.29
N GLN A 57 -23.16 22.85 -1.23
CA GLN A 57 -24.40 23.61 -1.40
C GLN A 57 -25.34 23.44 -0.19
N ALA A 58 -25.28 22.28 0.49
CA ALA A 58 -26.03 22.05 1.73
C ALA A 58 -25.54 22.94 2.88
N LEU A 59 -24.26 23.33 2.87
CA LEU A 59 -23.58 24.10 3.91
C LEU A 59 -23.65 25.62 3.70
N GLY A 60 -24.41 26.10 2.71
CA GLY A 60 -24.36 27.51 2.30
C GLY A 60 -24.73 28.51 3.41
N LYS A 61 -25.52 28.11 4.41
CA LYS A 61 -25.84 28.97 5.57
C LYS A 61 -24.74 28.94 6.63
N GLN A 62 -24.19 27.76 6.92
CA GLN A 62 -23.07 27.56 7.83
C GLN A 62 -21.83 28.35 7.38
N GLN A 63 -21.53 28.30 6.07
CA GLN A 63 -20.41 29.06 5.50
C GLN A 63 -20.60 30.56 5.73
N LYS A 64 -21.77 31.11 5.38
CA LYS A 64 -22.07 32.54 5.58
C LYS A 64 -22.03 32.94 7.05
N MET A 65 -22.43 32.04 7.94
CA MET A 65 -22.35 32.27 9.38
C MET A 65 -20.90 32.32 9.87
N ASP A 66 -20.04 31.39 9.43
CA ASP A 66 -18.61 31.42 9.79
C ASP A 66 -17.91 32.67 9.23
N GLU A 67 -18.21 33.05 7.98
CA GLU A 67 -17.73 34.29 7.36
C GLU A 67 -18.13 35.52 8.18
N ALA A 68 -19.40 35.63 8.57
CA ALA A 68 -19.88 36.72 9.41
C ALA A 68 -19.23 36.74 10.80
N ILE A 69 -18.97 35.57 11.41
CA ILE A 69 -18.26 35.48 12.69
C ILE A 69 -16.81 35.94 12.55
N ILE A 70 -16.12 35.55 11.48
CA ILE A 70 -14.75 35.98 11.20
C ILE A 70 -14.71 37.49 10.99
N GLU A 71 -15.59 38.02 10.15
CA GLU A 71 -15.69 39.45 9.87
C GLU A 71 -16.03 40.26 11.13
N TRP A 72 -16.99 39.80 11.93
CA TRP A 72 -17.32 40.44 13.20
C TRP A 72 -16.14 40.46 14.17
N ASN A 73 -15.42 39.35 14.34
CA ASN A 73 -14.25 39.28 15.22
C ASN A 73 -13.12 40.18 14.69
N TRP A 74 -12.89 40.17 13.38
CA TRP A 74 -11.90 41.05 12.75
C TRP A 74 -12.23 42.52 13.00
N ASN A 75 -13.47 42.93 12.73
CA ASN A 75 -13.95 44.29 12.98
C ASN A 75 -13.88 44.66 14.47
N PHE A 76 -14.15 43.72 15.38
CA PHE A 76 -14.02 43.94 16.82
C PHE A 76 -12.57 44.27 17.21
N PHE A 77 -11.59 43.50 16.71
CA PHE A 77 -10.18 43.77 16.99
C PHE A 77 -9.69 45.05 16.29
N GLU A 78 -10.09 45.28 15.04
CA GLU A 78 -9.77 46.50 14.29
C GLU A 78 -10.27 47.76 15.01
N ASN A 79 -11.44 47.67 15.66
CA ASN A 79 -12.02 48.76 16.45
C ASN A 79 -11.57 48.76 17.93
N GLY A 80 -10.38 48.24 18.22
CA GLY A 80 -9.76 48.37 19.54
C GLY A 80 -10.35 47.46 20.63
N ALA A 81 -10.97 46.34 20.24
CA ALA A 81 -11.59 45.36 21.13
C ALA A 81 -12.72 45.94 22.02
N SER A 82 -13.43 46.94 21.52
CA SER A 82 -14.63 47.48 22.17
C SER A 82 -15.90 46.93 21.53
N SER A 83 -16.81 46.39 22.33
CA SER A 83 -18.20 46.23 21.90
C SER A 83 -18.85 47.61 21.83
N GLY A 84 -19.84 47.79 20.94
CA GLY A 84 -20.47 49.09 20.68
C GLY A 84 -20.75 49.88 21.94
N THR A 85 -20.34 51.15 21.95
CA THR A 85 -20.47 52.05 23.10
C THR A 85 -21.50 53.13 22.78
N THR A 86 -22.37 53.41 23.74
CA THR A 86 -23.28 54.55 23.67
C THR A 86 -22.86 55.58 24.72
N LEU A 87 -22.77 56.84 24.31
CA LEU A 87 -22.56 57.96 25.22
C LEU A 87 -23.93 58.57 25.55
N GLN A 88 -24.24 58.66 26.84
CA GLN A 88 -25.49 59.26 27.32
C GLN A 88 -25.19 60.55 28.09
N THR A 89 -26.00 61.58 27.88
CA THR A 89 -26.01 62.82 28.68
C THR A 89 -27.46 63.26 28.90
N GLU A 90 -27.72 63.93 30.02
CA GLU A 90 -29.02 64.50 30.35
C GLU A 90 -29.24 65.87 29.67
N THR A 91 -28.21 66.42 29.01
CA THR A 91 -28.25 67.71 28.33
C THR A 91 -28.45 67.58 26.82
N SER A 92 -29.23 68.47 26.21
CA SER A 92 -29.41 68.51 24.76
C SER A 92 -28.15 69.04 24.06
N LEU A 93 -27.55 68.20 23.22
CA LEU A 93 -26.38 68.58 22.41
C LEU A 93 -26.80 69.16 21.05
N THR A 94 -26.11 70.23 20.63
CA THR A 94 -26.22 70.76 19.25
C THR A 94 -25.61 69.80 18.24
N ARG A 95 -25.93 69.98 16.95
CA ARG A 95 -25.42 69.11 15.87
C ARG A 95 -23.89 69.13 15.79
N GLU A 96 -23.29 70.31 15.85
CA GLU A 96 -21.84 70.51 15.79
C GLU A 96 -21.11 69.82 16.96
N GLN A 97 -21.67 69.90 18.18
CA GLN A 97 -21.12 69.20 19.33
C GLN A 97 -21.17 67.67 19.19
N LYS A 98 -22.24 67.13 18.60
CA LYS A 98 -22.35 65.69 18.33
C LYS A 98 -21.31 65.22 17.31
N GLU A 99 -21.13 65.96 16.22
CA GLU A 99 -20.15 65.65 15.19
C GLU A 99 -18.71 65.69 15.77
N TYR A 100 -18.37 66.72 16.54
CA TYR A 100 -17.07 66.83 17.23
C TYR A 100 -16.80 65.64 18.18
N ILE A 101 -17.78 65.25 19.00
CA ILE A 101 -17.64 64.12 19.93
C ILE A 101 -17.39 62.82 19.17
N VAL A 102 -18.12 62.58 18.06
CA VAL A 102 -17.95 61.37 17.25
C VAL A 102 -16.57 61.33 16.58
N GLU A 103 -16.09 62.44 16.03
CA GLU A 103 -14.76 62.51 15.40
C GLU A 103 -13.63 62.32 16.42
N LYS A 104 -13.72 63.02 17.56
CA LYS A 104 -12.75 62.85 18.66
C LYS A 104 -12.72 61.40 19.14
N TRP A 105 -13.88 60.79 19.37
CA TRP A 105 -13.99 59.40 19.79
C TRP A 105 -13.36 58.43 18.79
N LYS A 106 -13.62 58.60 17.49
CA LYS A 106 -12.98 57.80 16.44
C LYS A 106 -11.47 57.97 16.45
N SER A 107 -10.96 59.19 16.55
CA SER A 107 -9.51 59.44 16.53
C SER A 107 -8.78 58.84 17.74
N GLU A 108 -9.43 58.83 18.90
CA GLU A 108 -8.81 58.42 20.15
C GLU A 108 -8.91 56.92 20.40
N PHE A 109 -10.01 56.27 20.01
CA PHE A 109 -10.35 54.90 20.41
C PHE A 109 -10.51 53.90 19.25
N LEU A 110 -10.52 54.34 17.98
CA LEU A 110 -10.54 53.43 16.83
C LEU A 110 -9.11 52.95 16.50
N GLY A 111 -8.94 51.68 16.19
CA GLY A 111 -7.64 51.08 15.85
C GLY A 111 -7.01 50.25 16.98
N VAL A 112 -6.33 49.17 16.61
CA VAL A 112 -5.68 48.22 17.54
C VAL A 112 -4.71 48.92 18.50
N LEU A 113 -3.93 49.90 18.00
CA LEU A 113 -2.94 50.65 18.77
C LEU A 113 -3.55 51.60 19.82
N ASN A 114 -4.84 51.90 19.68
CA ASN A 114 -5.57 52.80 20.56
C ASN A 114 -6.38 52.04 21.63
N SER A 115 -6.29 50.71 21.65
CA SER A 115 -6.93 49.89 22.69
C SER A 115 -6.36 50.21 24.07
N HIS A 116 -7.20 50.14 25.10
CA HIS A 116 -6.86 50.45 26.50
C HIS A 116 -6.52 51.90 26.85
N LYS A 117 -6.74 52.88 25.96
CA LYS A 117 -6.67 54.30 26.35
C LYS A 117 -7.75 54.66 27.35
N ILE A 118 -7.40 55.57 28.28
CA ILE A 118 -8.33 56.10 29.28
C ILE A 118 -9.14 57.23 28.65
N ALA A 119 -10.47 57.09 28.63
CA ALA A 119 -11.37 58.14 28.16
C ALA A 119 -11.68 59.16 29.26
N ILE A 120 -11.49 60.44 28.96
CA ILE A 120 -11.92 61.57 29.80
C ILE A 120 -13.19 62.15 29.15
N LEU A 121 -14.30 62.14 29.89
CA LEU A 121 -15.62 62.56 29.40
C LEU A 121 -16.04 63.88 30.06
N ASP A 122 -16.37 64.88 29.23
CA ASP A 122 -16.84 66.19 29.68
C ASP A 122 -18.38 66.27 29.75
N ASN A 123 -18.92 67.33 30.37
CA ASN A 123 -20.36 67.69 30.35
C ASN A 123 -21.32 66.58 30.83
N GLY A 124 -20.89 65.77 31.80
CA GLY A 124 -21.73 64.72 32.37
C GLY A 124 -21.99 63.53 31.43
N LEU A 125 -21.22 63.40 30.34
CA LEU A 125 -21.28 62.24 29.46
C LEU A 125 -20.90 60.98 30.23
N LYS A 126 -21.76 59.97 30.16
CA LYS A 126 -21.54 58.64 30.75
C LYS A 126 -21.43 57.62 29.63
N GLN A 127 -20.40 56.79 29.70
CA GLN A 127 -20.27 55.63 28.83
C GLN A 127 -21.21 54.54 29.32
N VAL A 128 -22.21 54.19 28.52
CA VAL A 128 -23.03 52.99 28.72
C VAL A 128 -22.41 51.89 27.87
N LYS A 129 -21.83 50.88 28.53
CA LYS A 129 -21.31 49.69 27.85
C LYS A 129 -22.49 48.84 27.39
N SER A 130 -22.42 48.31 26.18
CA SER A 130 -23.37 47.30 25.73
C SER A 130 -23.26 46.06 26.62
N GLU A 131 -24.41 45.52 27.06
CA GLU A 131 -24.48 44.40 27.99
C GLU A 131 -24.04 43.06 27.39
N ILE A 132 -24.04 42.93 26.06
CA ILE A 132 -23.61 41.70 25.38
C ILE A 132 -22.11 41.78 25.13
N GLY A 133 -21.34 41.03 25.92
CA GLY A 133 -19.91 40.85 25.72
C GLY A 133 -19.58 39.79 24.67
N GLN A 134 -18.35 39.83 24.14
CA GLN A 134 -17.86 38.79 23.20
C GLN A 134 -17.96 37.37 23.78
N LYS A 135 -17.81 37.24 25.11
CA LYS A 135 -17.96 35.96 25.83
C LYS A 135 -19.39 35.43 25.79
N ASP A 136 -20.38 36.32 25.81
CA ASP A 136 -21.81 35.96 25.80
C ASP A 136 -22.29 35.52 24.41
N MET A 137 -21.58 35.92 23.35
CA MET A 137 -21.87 35.48 21.98
C MET A 137 -21.36 34.05 21.69
N ASP A 138 -20.42 33.54 22.49
CA ASP A 138 -19.91 32.16 22.43
C ASP A 138 -19.48 31.68 21.02
N PHE A 139 -18.77 32.56 20.29
CA PHE A 139 -18.35 32.28 18.91
C PHE A 139 -17.42 31.07 18.79
N VAL A 140 -16.63 30.75 19.81
CA VAL A 140 -15.72 29.60 19.79
C VAL A 140 -16.53 28.30 19.68
N ASN A 141 -17.59 28.16 20.46
CA ASN A 141 -18.48 27.00 20.37
C ASN A 141 -19.26 27.01 19.06
N GLN A 142 -19.76 28.16 18.60
CA GLN A 142 -20.43 28.25 17.29
C GLN A 142 -19.53 27.80 16.14
N ARG A 143 -18.28 28.25 16.08
CA ARG A 143 -17.32 27.81 15.04
C ARG A 143 -16.97 26.33 15.16
N THR A 144 -16.89 25.82 16.39
CA THR A 144 -16.70 24.38 16.65
C THR A 144 -17.89 23.57 16.12
N MET A 145 -19.12 24.02 16.36
CA MET A 145 -20.34 23.40 15.84
C MET A 145 -20.38 23.46 14.31
N ILE A 146 -20.09 24.62 13.69
CA ILE A 146 -20.03 24.76 12.23
C ILE A 146 -19.00 23.80 11.64
N ARG A 147 -17.79 23.73 12.21
CA ARG A 147 -16.74 22.80 11.77
C ARG A 147 -17.24 21.35 11.82
N ASP A 148 -17.91 20.97 12.91
CA ASP A 148 -18.42 19.63 13.12
C ASP A 148 -19.60 19.30 12.17
N GLU A 149 -20.44 20.29 11.85
CA GLU A 149 -21.48 20.20 10.81
C GLU A 149 -20.87 19.98 9.42
N ILE A 150 -19.80 20.72 9.08
CA ILE A 150 -19.05 20.52 7.82
C ILE A 150 -18.53 19.09 7.75
N PHE A 151 -17.83 18.61 8.78
CA PHE A 151 -17.33 17.23 8.85
C PHE A 151 -18.44 16.20 8.71
N THR A 152 -19.59 16.44 9.36
CA THR A 152 -20.75 15.55 9.30
C THR A 152 -21.34 15.48 7.89
N ILE A 153 -21.53 16.62 7.23
CA ILE A 153 -22.07 16.69 5.87
C ILE A 153 -21.13 16.04 4.85
N PHE A 154 -19.81 16.22 5.02
CA PHE A 154 -18.83 15.54 4.19
C PHE A 154 -18.61 14.07 4.57
N ARG A 155 -19.14 13.63 5.73
CA ARG A 155 -18.92 12.32 6.36
C ARG A 155 -17.44 12.02 6.62
N VAL A 156 -16.71 13.01 7.12
CA VAL A 156 -15.29 12.93 7.45
C VAL A 156 -15.15 12.94 8.97
N PRO A 157 -14.71 11.84 9.61
CA PRO A 157 -14.46 11.83 11.04
C PRO A 157 -13.32 12.78 11.45
N LYS A 158 -13.44 13.42 12.62
CA LYS A 158 -12.43 14.36 13.18
C LYS A 158 -11.02 13.76 13.22
N VAL A 159 -10.92 12.47 13.55
CA VAL A 159 -9.64 11.76 13.65
C VAL A 159 -8.90 11.65 12.31
N VAL A 160 -9.61 11.74 11.19
CA VAL A 160 -9.02 11.68 9.83
C VAL A 160 -8.33 12.99 9.47
N VAL A 161 -8.83 14.12 10.01
CA VAL A 161 -8.26 15.47 9.77
C VAL A 161 -7.27 15.89 10.87
N GLY A 162 -6.87 14.97 11.76
CA GLY A 162 -5.86 15.21 12.78
C GLY A 162 -6.37 15.81 14.08
N ILE A 163 -7.69 15.95 14.25
CA ILE A 163 -8.29 16.39 15.52
C ILE A 163 -8.48 15.16 16.40
N THR A 164 -7.67 15.05 17.45
CA THR A 164 -7.60 13.84 18.30
C THR A 164 -7.86 14.12 19.79
N ASP A 165 -8.57 15.20 20.11
CA ASP A 165 -8.89 15.56 21.49
C ASP A 165 -9.69 14.45 22.18
N GLY A 166 -9.13 13.86 23.24
CA GLY A 166 -9.80 12.85 24.06
C GLY A 166 -10.01 11.47 23.42
N VAL A 167 -9.41 11.17 22.26
CA VAL A 167 -9.59 9.88 21.57
C VAL A 167 -8.40 8.93 21.71
N GLY A 168 -8.67 7.70 22.13
CA GLY A 168 -7.69 6.63 22.24
C GLY A 168 -7.23 6.11 20.87
N TYR A 169 -6.23 5.22 20.87
CA TYR A 169 -5.74 4.57 19.65
C TYR A 169 -6.85 3.77 18.94
N THR A 170 -7.68 3.08 19.72
CA THR A 170 -8.83 2.29 19.25
C THR A 170 -9.83 3.16 18.52
N ASP A 171 -10.20 4.31 19.10
CA ASP A 171 -11.18 5.23 18.53
C ASP A 171 -10.68 5.84 17.22
N ARG A 172 -9.36 6.11 17.13
CA ARG A 172 -8.73 6.57 15.89
C ARG A 172 -8.80 5.53 14.77
N MET A 173 -8.59 4.25 15.09
CA MET A 173 -8.68 3.17 14.11
C MET A 173 -10.13 2.92 13.66
N VAL A 174 -11.08 2.92 14.59
CA VAL A 174 -12.52 2.82 14.29
C VAL A 174 -12.96 3.99 13.40
N GLY A 175 -12.55 5.21 13.71
CA GLY A 175 -12.85 6.38 12.89
C GLY A 175 -12.28 6.29 11.47
N LYS A 176 -11.06 5.79 11.30
CA LYS A 176 -10.49 5.53 9.96
C LYS A 176 -11.24 4.44 9.19
N SER A 177 -11.69 3.39 9.88
CA SER A 177 -12.49 2.31 9.27
C SER A 177 -13.86 2.82 8.81
N ASN A 178 -14.57 3.55 9.69
CA ASN A 178 -15.86 4.16 9.38
C ASN A 178 -15.77 5.13 8.18
N PHE A 179 -14.68 5.88 8.07
CA PHE A 179 -14.44 6.74 6.92
C PHE A 179 -14.32 5.93 5.62
N ALA A 180 -13.55 4.84 5.63
CA ALA A 180 -13.41 3.97 4.48
C ALA A 180 -14.75 3.34 4.07
N GLU A 181 -15.53 2.86 5.04
CA GLU A 181 -16.80 2.15 4.83
C GLU A 181 -17.95 3.06 4.37
N PHE A 182 -18.16 4.18 5.06
CA PHE A 182 -19.36 5.01 4.84
C PHE A 182 -19.15 6.19 3.89
N LYS A 183 -17.89 6.55 3.57
CA LYS A 183 -17.56 7.65 2.68
C LYS A 183 -16.81 7.21 1.43
N LEU A 184 -15.68 6.53 1.58
CA LEU A 184 -14.83 6.21 0.43
C LEU A 184 -15.43 5.10 -0.45
N LYS A 185 -15.92 4.01 0.16
CA LYS A 185 -16.51 2.87 -0.57
C LYS A 185 -17.72 3.28 -1.43
N PRO A 186 -18.70 4.06 -0.95
CA PRO A 186 -19.80 4.54 -1.79
C PRO A 186 -19.35 5.40 -2.98
N ILE A 187 -18.35 6.27 -2.78
CA ILE A 187 -17.78 7.09 -3.88
C ILE A 187 -17.12 6.19 -4.92
N ALA A 188 -16.33 5.21 -4.47
CA ALA A 188 -15.69 4.24 -5.34
C ALA A 188 -16.73 3.46 -6.15
N LEU A 189 -17.77 2.91 -5.51
CA LEU A 189 -18.84 2.18 -6.20
C LEU A 189 -19.56 3.04 -7.24
N LYS A 190 -19.86 4.29 -6.90
CA LYS A 190 -20.50 5.23 -7.83
C LYS A 190 -19.63 5.51 -9.07
N ILE A 191 -18.33 5.73 -8.88
CA ILE A 191 -17.39 5.92 -10.00
C ILE A 191 -17.28 4.64 -10.82
N GLN A 192 -17.23 3.48 -10.16
CA GLN A 192 -17.17 2.17 -10.79
C GLN A 192 -18.39 1.90 -11.67
N GLU A 193 -19.59 2.13 -11.16
CA GLU A 193 -20.84 2.00 -11.93
C GLU A 193 -20.84 2.92 -13.16
N ALA A 194 -20.41 4.18 -12.99
CA ALA A 194 -20.33 5.11 -14.11
C ALA A 194 -19.33 4.67 -15.18
N LEU A 195 -18.13 4.21 -14.78
CA LEU A 195 -17.14 3.71 -15.73
C LEU A 195 -17.61 2.42 -16.41
N ASN A 196 -18.23 1.51 -15.66
CA ASN A 196 -18.75 0.27 -16.22
C ASN A 196 -19.85 0.52 -17.23
N LYS A 197 -20.79 1.40 -16.90
CA LYS A 197 -21.90 1.74 -17.79
C LYS A 197 -21.43 2.46 -19.05
N ASN A 198 -20.51 3.42 -18.96
CA ASN A 198 -20.22 4.31 -20.09
C ASN A 198 -18.95 3.94 -20.87
N ILE A 199 -18.04 3.17 -20.28
CA ILE A 199 -16.74 2.83 -20.91
C ILE A 199 -16.61 1.32 -21.11
N PHE A 200 -16.92 0.52 -20.09
CA PHE A 200 -16.65 -0.92 -20.12
C PHE A 200 -17.86 -1.77 -20.53
N GLU A 201 -19.00 -1.17 -20.82
CA GLU A 201 -20.21 -1.89 -21.25
C GLU A 201 -19.91 -2.74 -22.49
N GLY A 202 -20.08 -4.06 -22.37
CA GLY A 202 -19.77 -5.03 -23.44
C GLY A 202 -18.27 -5.27 -23.71
N ILE A 203 -17.35 -4.61 -23.01
CA ILE A 203 -15.89 -4.74 -23.20
C ILE A 203 -15.21 -5.35 -21.95
N GLY A 204 -15.74 -5.12 -20.75
CA GLY A 204 -15.19 -5.66 -19.51
C GLY A 204 -15.90 -5.16 -18.25
N PHE A 205 -15.29 -5.36 -17.07
CA PHE A 205 -15.81 -4.85 -15.81
C PHE A 205 -14.69 -4.25 -14.95
N PHE A 206 -14.75 -2.95 -14.73
CA PHE A 206 -13.94 -2.21 -13.78
C PHE A 206 -14.45 -2.44 -12.36
N LYS A 207 -13.56 -2.72 -11.41
CA LYS A 207 -13.89 -2.89 -9.99
C LYS A 207 -12.84 -2.25 -9.09
N PHE A 208 -13.25 -1.45 -8.10
CA PHE A 208 -12.33 -0.96 -7.08
C PHE A 208 -11.97 -2.08 -6.10
N ILE A 209 -10.72 -2.06 -5.63
CA ILE A 209 -10.24 -2.90 -4.53
C ILE A 209 -10.99 -2.47 -3.26
N ASN A 210 -11.36 -3.42 -2.38
CA ASN A 210 -11.93 -3.11 -1.08
C ASN A 210 -10.92 -2.31 -0.25
N ILE A 211 -11.26 -1.06 0.01
CA ILE A 211 -10.47 -0.11 0.80
C ILE A 211 -10.87 -0.10 2.28
N VAL A 212 -11.91 -0.85 2.65
CA VAL A 212 -12.36 -0.96 4.05
C VAL A 212 -11.44 -1.95 4.79
N PRO A 213 -10.78 -1.52 5.87
CA PRO A 213 -10.02 -2.42 6.72
C PRO A 213 -10.94 -3.55 7.24
N VAL A 214 -10.53 -4.79 7.03
CA VAL A 214 -11.26 -5.97 7.53
C VAL A 214 -10.48 -6.55 8.70
N ASP A 215 -11.18 -6.88 9.78
CA ASP A 215 -10.62 -7.71 10.84
C ASP A 215 -10.38 -9.12 10.28
N VAL A 216 -9.10 -9.38 10.01
CA VAL A 216 -8.59 -10.60 9.40
C VAL A 216 -8.87 -11.82 10.28
N GLU A 217 -8.85 -11.67 11.62
CA GLU A 217 -9.10 -12.75 12.57
C GLU A 217 -10.59 -13.04 12.71
N GLN A 218 -11.41 -12.00 12.85
CA GLN A 218 -12.87 -12.16 12.91
C GLN A 218 -13.39 -12.78 11.61
N LEU A 219 -12.90 -12.31 10.46
CA LEU A 219 -13.27 -12.87 9.17
C LEU A 219 -12.83 -14.33 9.00
N ALA A 220 -11.69 -14.72 9.59
CA ALA A 220 -11.25 -16.12 9.62
C ALA A 220 -12.11 -16.97 10.55
N ARG A 221 -12.54 -16.43 11.70
CA ARG A 221 -13.49 -17.07 12.61
C ARG A 221 -14.85 -17.26 11.95
N ASP A 222 -15.40 -16.23 11.30
CA ASP A 222 -16.69 -16.30 10.58
C ASP A 222 -16.67 -17.36 9.46
N TYR A 223 -15.53 -17.50 8.76
CA TYR A 223 -15.34 -18.55 7.77
C TYR A 223 -15.24 -19.95 8.40
N GLN A 224 -14.47 -20.09 9.50
CA GLN A 224 -14.35 -21.35 10.24
C GLN A 224 -15.68 -21.80 10.88
N LEU A 225 -16.51 -20.84 11.31
CA LEU A 225 -17.85 -21.06 11.87
C LEU A 225 -18.91 -21.29 10.78
N GLY A 226 -18.56 -21.17 9.50
CA GLY A 226 -19.48 -21.35 8.37
C GLY A 226 -20.49 -20.23 8.18
N THR A 227 -20.32 -19.09 8.86
CA THR A 227 -21.19 -17.91 8.78
C THR A 227 -21.04 -17.19 7.44
N ILE A 228 -19.89 -17.30 6.80
CA ILE A 228 -19.62 -16.76 5.46
C ILE A 228 -18.99 -17.83 4.57
N THR A 229 -19.24 -17.72 3.27
CA THR A 229 -18.68 -18.62 2.26
C THR A 229 -17.19 -18.33 1.98
N LEU A 230 -16.48 -19.29 1.40
CA LEU A 230 -15.07 -19.11 0.98
C LEU A 230 -14.91 -17.94 -0.01
N ASP A 231 -15.91 -17.70 -0.84
CA ASP A 231 -15.90 -16.58 -1.79
C ASP A 231 -16.17 -15.25 -1.11
N GLU A 232 -17.10 -15.18 -0.15
CA GLU A 232 -17.29 -13.97 0.66
C GLU A 232 -16.04 -13.64 1.48
N TYR A 233 -15.38 -14.67 2.02
CA TYR A 233 -14.09 -14.54 2.69
C TYR A 233 -13.01 -14.00 1.73
N ARG A 234 -12.93 -14.53 0.50
CA ARG A 234 -12.00 -14.06 -0.54
C ARG A 234 -12.26 -12.62 -0.97
N ILE A 235 -13.52 -12.28 -1.25
CA ILE A 235 -13.95 -10.95 -1.68
C ILE A 235 -13.65 -9.91 -0.60
N LYS A 236 -13.98 -10.21 0.66
CA LYS A 236 -13.71 -9.30 1.79
C LYS A 236 -12.21 -9.06 1.99
N ARG A 237 -11.36 -10.05 1.67
CA ARG A 237 -9.89 -9.97 1.70
C ARG A 237 -9.22 -9.46 0.41
N ASN A 238 -9.97 -9.02 -0.59
CA ASN A 238 -9.45 -8.62 -1.91
C ASN A 238 -8.76 -9.73 -2.70
N TYR A 239 -9.12 -10.98 -2.47
CA TYR A 239 -8.73 -12.09 -3.33
C TYR A 239 -9.66 -12.17 -4.54
N LEU A 240 -9.11 -12.50 -5.71
CA LEU A 240 -9.88 -12.79 -6.91
C LEU A 240 -10.68 -14.08 -6.71
N ASN A 241 -11.93 -14.09 -7.18
CA ASN A 241 -12.79 -15.27 -7.08
C ASN A 241 -12.30 -16.37 -8.04
N VAL A 242 -12.34 -17.63 -7.61
CA VAL A 242 -11.88 -18.77 -8.42
C VAL A 242 -13.11 -19.52 -8.93
N LYS A 243 -13.35 -19.54 -10.25
CA LYS A 243 -14.48 -20.28 -10.84
C LYS A 243 -14.16 -21.78 -10.88
N ASN A 244 -14.64 -22.51 -9.86
CA ASN A 244 -15.23 -23.87 -9.93
C ASN A 244 -15.16 -24.54 -8.56
N GLY A 245 -16.34 -24.84 -8.02
CA GLY A 245 -16.54 -25.76 -6.90
C GLY A 245 -16.35 -25.12 -5.53
N ASN A 246 -17.39 -24.43 -5.03
CA ASN A 246 -17.49 -24.15 -3.60
C ASN A 246 -18.48 -25.12 -2.98
N LYS A 247 -17.94 -26.03 -2.18
CA LYS A 247 -18.68 -26.72 -1.14
C LYS A 247 -18.52 -25.89 0.14
N ASN A 248 -19.60 -25.72 0.92
CA ASN A 248 -19.44 -25.33 2.32
C ASN A 248 -18.72 -26.47 3.08
N ILE A 249 -18.34 -26.25 4.33
CA ILE A 249 -17.68 -27.26 5.19
C ILE A 249 -18.49 -28.57 5.31
N ASN A 250 -19.79 -28.53 4.97
CA ASN A 250 -20.75 -29.63 5.06
C ASN A 250 -21.18 -30.22 3.70
N GLY A 251 -20.67 -29.72 2.56
CA GLY A 251 -20.93 -30.27 1.22
C GLY A 251 -22.23 -29.86 0.50
N GLU A 252 -23.05 -28.95 1.01
CA GLU A 252 -24.33 -28.57 0.38
C GLU A 252 -24.18 -27.48 -0.71
N VAL A 253 -24.96 -27.62 -1.78
CA VAL A 253 -24.99 -26.72 -2.96
C VAL A 253 -26.23 -25.83 -2.86
N PHE A 254 -26.06 -24.51 -2.86
CA PHE A 254 -27.16 -23.55 -3.04
C PHE A 254 -27.23 -23.15 -4.52
N GLU A 255 -28.39 -23.35 -5.15
CA GLU A 255 -28.69 -22.78 -6.46
C GLU A 255 -29.12 -21.31 -6.30
N TYR A 256 -28.50 -20.42 -7.07
CA TYR A 256 -29.03 -19.07 -7.30
C TYR A 256 -29.46 -18.96 -8.77
N GLU A 257 -30.62 -18.34 -8.97
CA GLU A 257 -31.27 -18.19 -10.27
C GLU A 257 -30.35 -17.53 -11.32
N ASN A 258 -30.37 -18.18 -12.48
CA ASN A 258 -29.67 -17.80 -13.70
C ASN A 258 -30.17 -16.45 -14.21
N ASN A 259 -29.31 -15.42 -14.21
CA ASN A 259 -29.42 -14.30 -15.14
C ASN A 259 -28.30 -14.37 -16.18
N GLY A 260 -28.55 -15.21 -17.18
CA GLY A 260 -28.33 -14.97 -18.61
C GLY A 260 -27.00 -14.39 -19.09
N ASN A 261 -26.24 -15.27 -19.76
CA ASN A 261 -25.33 -14.98 -20.87
C ASN A 261 -24.06 -14.17 -20.58
N TYR A 262 -23.14 -14.78 -19.82
CA TYR A 262 -21.71 -14.47 -19.92
C TYR A 262 -21.05 -15.47 -20.87
N SER A 263 -20.91 -15.10 -22.14
CA SER A 263 -20.08 -15.85 -23.07
C SER A 263 -18.61 -15.67 -22.71
N GLU A 264 -17.99 -16.80 -22.45
CA GLU A 264 -16.56 -17.10 -22.39
C GLU A 264 -15.69 -16.24 -23.33
N LYS A 265 -14.75 -15.45 -22.77
CA LYS A 265 -13.31 -15.40 -23.12
C LYS A 265 -12.65 -14.08 -22.67
N ARG A 266 -11.48 -14.26 -22.02
CA ARG A 266 -10.37 -13.32 -21.70
C ARG A 266 -10.42 -12.63 -20.34
N ASP A 267 -9.77 -13.29 -19.37
CA ASP A 267 -9.30 -12.71 -18.11
C ASP A 267 -8.21 -11.65 -18.37
N PHE A 268 -8.35 -10.44 -17.81
CA PHE A 268 -7.27 -9.45 -17.70
C PHE A 268 -6.71 -9.50 -16.27
N SER A 269 -5.39 -9.64 -16.12
CA SER A 269 -4.75 -9.90 -14.83
C SER A 269 -4.33 -8.61 -14.11
N VAL A 270 -4.26 -8.64 -12.78
CA VAL A 270 -3.75 -7.54 -11.94
C VAL A 270 -2.32 -7.12 -12.35
N GLU A 271 -1.56 -8.01 -12.99
CA GLU A 271 -0.27 -7.65 -13.59
C GLU A 271 -0.39 -6.59 -14.70
N GLU A 272 -1.43 -6.62 -15.55
CA GLU A 272 -1.58 -5.66 -16.65
C GLU A 272 -1.87 -4.23 -16.17
N ILE A 273 -2.51 -4.09 -15.01
CA ILE A 273 -2.80 -2.79 -14.39
C ILE A 273 -1.55 -2.21 -13.73
N LEU A 274 -0.74 -3.06 -13.07
CA LEU A 274 0.59 -2.69 -12.55
C LEU A 274 1.53 -2.28 -13.69
N GLN A 275 1.55 -3.04 -14.79
CA GLN A 275 2.31 -2.73 -16.00
C GLN A 275 1.93 -1.36 -16.59
N LYS A 276 0.62 -1.07 -16.71
CA LYS A 276 0.14 0.24 -17.21
C LYS A 276 0.53 1.41 -16.30
N THR A 277 0.45 1.20 -14.99
CA THR A 277 0.82 2.24 -14.01
C THR A 277 2.31 2.53 -14.03
N ILE A 278 3.14 1.50 -14.19
CA ILE A 278 4.59 1.61 -14.31
C ILE A 278 4.99 2.23 -15.65
N LYS A 279 4.35 1.81 -16.76
CA LYS A 279 4.56 2.41 -18.09
C LYS A 279 4.25 3.92 -18.06
N ASN A 280 3.18 4.34 -17.39
CA ASN A 280 2.82 5.76 -17.27
C ASN A 280 3.77 6.57 -16.36
N PHE A 281 4.34 5.96 -15.32
CA PHE A 281 5.32 6.61 -14.44
C PHE A 281 6.68 6.78 -15.15
N VAL A 282 7.15 5.72 -15.80
CA VAL A 282 8.40 5.65 -16.57
C VAL A 282 8.38 6.62 -17.76
N LEU A 283 7.23 6.75 -18.45
CA LEU A 283 7.09 7.67 -19.59
C LEU A 283 7.13 9.16 -19.17
N LYS A 284 6.76 9.49 -17.91
CA LYS A 284 6.71 10.87 -17.40
C LYS A 284 8.09 11.41 -17.00
N GLU A 285 9.03 10.54 -16.63
CA GLU A 285 10.39 10.90 -16.19
C GLU A 285 11.49 10.43 -17.14
N LYS A 286 11.23 10.51 -18.46
CA LYS A 286 12.15 10.04 -19.53
C LYS A 286 13.61 10.51 -19.41
N ASN A 287 13.88 11.60 -18.68
CA ASN A 287 15.21 12.19 -18.52
C ASN A 287 15.77 12.12 -17.07
N LYS A 288 15.21 11.29 -16.17
CA LYS A 288 15.62 11.23 -14.74
C LYS A 288 15.75 9.82 -14.16
N PHE A 289 16.11 8.81 -14.97
CA PHE A 289 16.31 7.42 -14.50
C PHE A 289 17.43 7.22 -13.46
N GLU A 290 18.18 8.28 -13.14
CA GLU A 290 19.23 8.27 -12.11
C GLU A 290 18.94 9.15 -10.89
N ASN A 291 17.78 9.82 -10.83
CA ASN A 291 17.42 10.63 -9.66
C ASN A 291 17.26 9.73 -8.42
N GLU A 292 17.87 10.12 -7.31
CA GLU A 292 17.86 9.38 -6.04
C GLU A 292 16.43 9.15 -5.53
N ASP A 293 15.55 10.14 -5.66
CA ASP A 293 14.12 10.03 -5.32
C ASP A 293 13.38 8.95 -6.13
N PHE A 294 13.70 8.85 -7.43
CA PHE A 294 13.11 7.85 -8.31
C PHE A 294 13.56 6.45 -7.90
N CYS A 295 14.87 6.30 -7.68
CA CYS A 295 15.48 5.04 -7.27
C CYS A 295 14.96 4.59 -5.89
N HIS A 296 14.74 5.53 -4.96
CA HIS A 296 14.16 5.26 -3.65
C HIS A 296 12.70 4.81 -3.75
N LYS A 297 11.83 5.56 -4.45
CA LYS A 297 10.41 5.18 -4.65
C LYS A 297 10.25 3.83 -5.35
N ARG A 298 11.09 3.56 -6.35
CA ARG A 298 11.17 2.26 -7.01
C ARG A 298 11.46 1.14 -6.01
N TRP A 299 12.45 1.36 -5.15
CA TRP A 299 12.82 0.40 -4.13
C TRP A 299 11.67 0.15 -3.15
N GLU A 300 10.99 1.19 -2.66
CA GLU A 300 9.82 1.05 -1.77
C GLU A 300 8.73 0.18 -2.42
N GLN A 301 8.40 0.43 -3.70
CA GLN A 301 7.42 -0.36 -4.43
C GLN A 301 7.84 -1.82 -4.60
N LYS A 302 9.13 -2.09 -4.80
CA LYS A 302 9.66 -3.45 -4.82
C LYS A 302 9.45 -4.12 -3.47
N ILE A 303 9.82 -3.46 -2.37
CA ILE A 303 9.71 -4.01 -1.02
C ILE A 303 8.27 -4.44 -0.71
N VAL A 304 7.29 -3.60 -1.02
CA VAL A 304 5.86 -3.94 -0.82
C VAL A 304 5.46 -5.22 -1.55
N ARG A 305 5.98 -5.45 -2.77
CA ARG A 305 5.70 -6.67 -3.55
C ARG A 305 6.48 -7.87 -3.02
N THR A 306 7.79 -7.70 -2.76
CA THR A 306 8.63 -8.77 -2.26
C THR A 306 8.19 -9.24 -0.89
N ASP A 307 7.66 -8.36 -0.03
CA ASP A 307 7.10 -8.76 1.27
C ASP A 307 5.92 -9.73 1.13
N LYS A 308 5.07 -9.53 0.11
CA LYS A 308 3.98 -10.47 -0.20
C LYS A 308 4.54 -11.81 -0.68
N TYR A 309 5.54 -11.77 -1.56
CA TYR A 309 6.18 -12.98 -2.06
C TYR A 309 6.91 -13.74 -0.94
N GLU A 310 7.66 -13.04 -0.08
CA GLU A 310 8.39 -13.60 1.05
C GLU A 310 7.46 -14.35 2.02
N LYS A 311 6.26 -13.81 2.30
CA LYS A 311 5.27 -14.47 3.16
C LYS A 311 4.79 -15.80 2.58
N GLU A 312 4.38 -15.81 1.30
CA GLU A 312 3.91 -17.04 0.65
C GLU A 312 5.03 -18.08 0.48
N PHE A 313 6.23 -17.62 0.12
CA PHE A 313 7.42 -18.47 0.03
C PHE A 313 7.75 -19.09 1.39
N SER A 314 7.68 -18.29 2.46
CA SER A 314 7.92 -18.75 3.82
C SER A 314 6.96 -19.86 4.24
N GLU A 315 5.67 -19.72 3.94
CA GLU A 315 4.68 -20.78 4.23
C GLU A 315 4.99 -22.09 3.51
N LYS A 316 5.43 -22.03 2.25
CA LYS A 316 5.84 -23.22 1.48
C LYS A 316 7.09 -23.87 2.08
N ILE A 317 8.09 -23.09 2.48
CA ILE A 317 9.29 -23.62 3.16
C ILE A 317 8.93 -24.26 4.50
N ARG A 318 8.02 -23.68 5.30
CA ARG A 318 7.59 -24.28 6.57
C ARG A 318 7.00 -25.68 6.35
N LYS A 319 6.20 -25.86 5.28
CA LYS A 319 5.65 -27.18 4.89
C LYS A 319 6.76 -28.15 4.48
N ILE A 320 7.75 -27.71 3.72
CA ILE A 320 8.89 -28.56 3.34
C ILE A 320 9.70 -28.96 4.58
N PHE A 321 9.92 -28.04 5.52
CA PHE A 321 10.59 -28.34 6.78
C PHE A 321 9.81 -29.33 7.65
N ASP A 322 8.48 -29.30 7.63
CA ASP A 322 7.68 -30.36 8.24
C ASP A 322 7.94 -31.71 7.58
N LEU A 323 7.90 -31.77 6.25
CA LEU A 323 8.18 -33.01 5.51
C LEU A 323 9.59 -33.54 5.77
N GLN A 324 10.61 -32.67 5.81
CA GLN A 324 11.99 -33.04 6.15
C GLN A 324 12.08 -33.61 7.56
N LYS A 325 11.47 -32.95 8.54
CA LYS A 325 11.47 -33.39 9.94
C LYS A 325 10.82 -34.77 10.08
N GLU A 326 9.65 -34.98 9.49
CA GLU A 326 8.96 -36.28 9.56
C GLU A 326 9.77 -37.39 8.86
N GLU A 327 10.36 -37.11 7.69
CA GLU A 327 11.18 -38.08 6.97
C GLU A 327 12.46 -38.45 7.74
N ILE A 328 13.12 -37.48 8.36
CA ILE A 328 14.29 -37.72 9.23
C ILE A 328 13.90 -38.61 10.41
N LEU A 329 12.84 -38.26 11.14
CA LEU A 329 12.42 -39.03 12.32
C LEU A 329 12.05 -40.47 11.92
N LYS A 330 11.35 -40.64 10.80
CA LYS A 330 11.00 -41.96 10.25
C LYS A 330 12.24 -42.77 9.86
N ASN A 331 13.23 -42.16 9.22
CA ASN A 331 14.45 -42.85 8.80
C ASN A 331 15.32 -43.23 10.00
N LEU A 332 15.37 -42.36 11.03
CA LEU A 332 16.01 -42.68 12.30
C LEU A 332 15.29 -43.83 13.03
N ASP A 333 13.96 -43.78 13.14
CA ASP A 333 13.17 -44.84 13.81
C ASP A 333 13.36 -46.20 13.12
N LYS A 334 13.38 -46.23 11.78
CA LYS A 334 13.67 -47.45 11.01
C LYS A 334 15.06 -48.01 11.30
N LYS A 335 16.08 -47.16 11.44
CA LYS A 335 17.44 -47.61 11.77
C LYS A 335 17.55 -48.06 13.23
N TYR A 336 16.69 -47.56 14.11
CA TYR A 336 16.69 -47.81 15.56
C TYR A 336 15.80 -48.98 16.02
N TYR A 337 14.74 -49.33 15.28
CA TYR A 337 13.74 -50.34 15.70
C TYR A 337 14.36 -51.74 15.92
N GLY A 338 14.23 -52.27 17.13
CA GLY A 338 14.56 -53.66 17.48
C GLY A 338 16.02 -53.96 17.88
N LYS A 339 16.86 -52.95 18.14
CA LYS A 339 18.30 -53.15 18.44
C LYS A 339 18.67 -52.86 19.90
N GLN A 340 19.70 -53.55 20.42
CA GLN A 340 20.23 -53.36 21.78
C GLN A 340 20.95 -52.01 21.93
N LYS A 341 20.99 -51.48 23.17
CA LYS A 341 21.48 -50.13 23.51
C LYS A 341 22.96 -49.85 23.10
N LYS A 342 23.81 -50.87 23.06
CA LYS A 342 25.21 -50.77 22.58
C LYS A 342 25.34 -50.74 21.06
N ASP A 343 24.42 -51.39 20.34
CA ASP A 343 24.39 -51.38 18.88
C ASP A 343 23.80 -50.07 18.33
N SER A 344 22.99 -49.37 19.13
CA SER A 344 22.38 -48.11 18.73
C SER A 344 23.35 -46.92 18.70
N GLU A 345 24.36 -46.86 19.55
CA GLU A 345 25.37 -45.78 19.54
C GLU A 345 26.26 -45.88 18.29
N SER A 346 26.74 -47.09 17.96
CA SER A 346 27.56 -47.33 16.76
C SER A 346 26.82 -47.05 15.45
N ILE A 347 25.50 -47.27 15.39
CA ILE A 347 24.67 -46.95 14.21
C ILE A 347 24.54 -45.44 14.02
N LEU A 348 24.38 -44.69 15.11
CA LEU A 348 24.22 -43.23 15.04
C LEU A 348 25.56 -42.53 14.81
N GLU A 349 26.68 -43.11 15.26
CA GLU A 349 28.03 -42.64 14.96
C GLU A 349 28.38 -42.75 13.47
N ASN A 350 27.89 -43.81 12.80
CA ASN A 350 28.09 -44.06 11.38
C ASN A 350 27.01 -43.44 10.47
N LEU A 351 26.15 -42.56 11.00
CA LEU A 351 25.17 -41.84 10.18
C LEU A 351 25.85 -40.91 9.18
N GLU A 352 25.47 -41.07 7.92
CA GLU A 352 25.87 -40.20 6.81
C GLU A 352 24.75 -39.23 6.44
N GLU A 353 25.10 -38.22 5.65
CA GLU A 353 24.16 -37.18 5.21
C GLU A 353 22.97 -37.74 4.42
N ASP A 354 23.19 -38.81 3.66
CA ASP A 354 22.16 -39.45 2.84
C ASP A 354 21.21 -40.35 3.62
N ASP A 355 21.54 -40.68 4.87
CA ASP A 355 20.67 -41.43 5.75
C ASP A 355 19.51 -40.61 6.32
N LEU A 356 19.63 -39.28 6.31
CA LEU A 356 18.63 -38.38 6.85
C LEU A 356 17.42 -38.27 5.92
N PHE A 357 17.67 -37.87 4.66
CA PHE A 357 16.65 -37.77 3.61
C PHE A 357 17.28 -37.66 2.21
N SER A 358 16.50 -38.02 1.19
CA SER A 358 16.94 -37.99 -0.21
C SER A 358 16.97 -36.56 -0.78
N ASN A 359 18.12 -36.14 -1.28
CA ASN A 359 18.26 -34.87 -2.00
C ASN A 359 17.37 -34.84 -3.25
N THR A 360 17.28 -35.96 -3.98
CA THR A 360 16.46 -36.07 -5.19
C THR A 360 14.97 -35.95 -4.88
N ALA A 361 14.48 -36.63 -3.83
CA ALA A 361 13.08 -36.54 -3.43
C ALA A 361 12.70 -35.11 -3.04
N PHE A 362 13.55 -34.45 -2.24
CA PHE A 362 13.29 -33.07 -1.84
C PHE A 362 13.43 -32.10 -3.01
N LEU A 363 14.35 -32.31 -3.95
CA LEU A 363 14.42 -31.50 -5.17
C LEU A 363 13.10 -31.52 -5.95
N ILE A 364 12.46 -32.69 -6.08
CA ILE A 364 11.14 -32.84 -6.71
C ILE A 364 10.07 -32.08 -5.93
N ILE A 365 10.07 -32.18 -4.59
CA ILE A 365 9.16 -31.42 -3.73
C ILE A 365 9.37 -29.91 -3.90
N PHE A 366 10.62 -29.43 -3.86
CA PHE A 366 10.94 -28.03 -4.09
C PHE A 366 10.44 -27.57 -5.47
N GLN A 367 10.69 -28.35 -6.53
CA GLN A 367 10.20 -28.05 -7.86
C GLN A 367 8.67 -27.98 -7.91
N GLN A 368 7.97 -28.94 -7.30
CA GLN A 368 6.50 -28.95 -7.24
C GLN A 368 5.94 -27.72 -6.52
N TYR A 369 6.55 -27.31 -5.40
CA TYR A 369 6.06 -26.19 -4.59
C TYR A 369 6.38 -24.82 -5.20
N PHE A 370 7.53 -24.69 -5.86
CA PHE A 370 8.09 -23.40 -6.27
C PHE A 370 8.10 -23.14 -7.77
N TYR A 371 8.00 -24.13 -8.65
CA TYR A 371 8.11 -23.88 -10.10
C TYR A 371 7.05 -22.90 -10.61
N TYR A 372 5.76 -23.21 -10.42
CA TYR A 372 4.67 -22.32 -10.84
C TYR A 372 4.72 -20.97 -10.11
N TYR A 373 5.12 -21.01 -8.84
CA TYR A 373 5.25 -19.82 -8.02
C TYR A 373 6.31 -18.84 -8.58
N TYR A 374 7.50 -19.35 -8.93
CA TYR A 374 8.54 -18.56 -9.59
C TYR A 374 8.13 -18.11 -10.99
N VAL A 375 7.43 -18.95 -11.77
CA VAL A 375 6.92 -18.54 -13.09
C VAL A 375 6.07 -17.29 -12.97
N ASN A 376 5.17 -17.23 -11.97
CA ASN A 376 4.32 -16.06 -11.75
C ASN A 376 5.15 -14.83 -11.35
N ILE A 377 6.05 -14.96 -10.37
CA ILE A 377 6.91 -13.84 -9.94
C ILE A 377 7.74 -13.30 -11.11
N LEU A 378 8.39 -14.19 -11.86
CA LEU A 378 9.21 -13.81 -13.01
C LEU A 378 8.35 -13.14 -14.07
N LYS A 379 7.15 -13.63 -14.35
CA LYS A 379 6.24 -13.02 -15.32
C LYS A 379 5.87 -11.60 -14.88
N THR A 380 5.44 -11.42 -13.62
CA THR A 380 5.11 -10.10 -13.07
C THR A 380 6.31 -9.15 -13.17
N GLU A 381 7.48 -9.56 -12.68
CA GLU A 381 8.65 -8.69 -12.61
C GLU A 381 9.30 -8.43 -13.98
N SER A 382 9.18 -9.38 -14.92
CA SER A 382 9.64 -9.16 -16.30
C SER A 382 8.79 -8.13 -17.00
N GLU A 383 7.47 -8.16 -16.82
CA GLU A 383 6.60 -7.17 -17.42
C GLU A 383 6.77 -5.77 -16.80
N ILE A 384 7.06 -5.71 -15.51
CA ILE A 384 7.46 -4.47 -14.81
C ILE A 384 8.77 -3.94 -15.39
N ALA A 385 9.80 -4.78 -15.48
CA ALA A 385 11.09 -4.42 -16.06
C ALA A 385 10.96 -3.97 -17.52
N LYS A 386 10.10 -4.62 -18.29
CA LYS A 386 9.81 -4.26 -19.67
C LYS A 386 9.18 -2.87 -19.75
N ALA A 387 8.19 -2.59 -18.90
CA ALA A 387 7.54 -1.29 -18.84
C ALA A 387 8.52 -0.14 -18.50
N GLU A 388 9.60 -0.42 -17.78
CA GLU A 388 10.66 0.55 -17.43
C GLU A 388 11.55 0.97 -18.59
N VAL A 389 11.72 0.10 -19.57
CA VAL A 389 12.70 0.29 -20.66
C VAL A 389 12.03 0.53 -22.02
N GLY A 390 10.70 0.59 -22.02
CA GLY A 390 9.86 0.73 -23.21
C GLY A 390 9.41 -0.63 -23.76
N ASP A 391 8.40 -0.59 -24.64
CA ASP A 391 7.78 -1.80 -25.18
C ASP A 391 8.66 -2.45 -26.26
N TYR A 392 8.82 -3.78 -26.18
CA TYR A 392 9.52 -4.62 -27.16
C TYR A 392 9.01 -6.06 -27.08
N ASN A 393 9.41 -6.90 -28.03
CA ASN A 393 9.04 -8.31 -28.00
C ASN A 393 9.90 -9.08 -26.98
N LEU A 394 9.34 -9.37 -25.81
CA LEU A 394 10.02 -10.07 -24.73
C LEU A 394 9.96 -11.58 -24.94
N ASN A 395 11.10 -12.25 -24.98
CA ASN A 395 11.18 -13.71 -24.99
C ASN A 395 11.17 -14.23 -23.55
N PHE A 396 9.97 -14.46 -23.02
CA PHE A 396 9.80 -14.98 -21.66
C PHE A 396 10.37 -16.40 -21.47
N GLU A 397 10.42 -17.21 -22.52
CA GLU A 397 11.00 -18.57 -22.45
C GLU A 397 12.51 -18.54 -22.16
N LYS A 398 13.25 -17.51 -22.59
CA LYS A 398 14.66 -17.32 -22.17
C LYS A 398 14.78 -17.07 -20.67
N ILE A 399 13.86 -16.30 -20.08
CA ILE A 399 13.86 -15.97 -18.65
C ILE A 399 13.46 -17.19 -17.81
N LYS A 400 12.47 -17.96 -18.29
CA LYS A 400 11.98 -19.16 -17.62
C LYS A 400 13.03 -20.26 -17.46
N LYS A 401 14.04 -20.32 -18.34
CA LYS A 401 15.15 -21.30 -18.25
C LYS A 401 15.93 -21.19 -16.93
N TYR A 402 15.99 -20.02 -16.32
CA TYR A 402 16.70 -19.81 -15.05
C TYR A 402 15.98 -20.40 -13.84
N ILE A 403 14.66 -20.63 -13.91
CA ILE A 403 13.86 -21.15 -12.78
C ILE A 403 14.38 -22.50 -12.32
N GLY A 404 14.63 -23.41 -13.25
CA GLY A 404 15.08 -24.76 -12.92
C GLY A 404 16.43 -24.75 -12.21
N GLN A 405 17.36 -23.91 -12.68
CA GLN A 405 18.69 -23.75 -12.06
C GLN A 405 18.60 -23.13 -10.68
N MET A 406 17.78 -22.08 -10.52
CA MET A 406 17.54 -21.41 -9.24
C MET A 406 16.96 -22.37 -8.21
N ILE A 407 15.86 -23.06 -8.56
CA ILE A 407 15.22 -24.06 -7.69
C ILE A 407 16.20 -25.15 -7.29
N LYS A 408 16.92 -25.70 -8.27
CA LYS A 408 17.89 -26.75 -8.00
C LYS A 408 18.96 -26.30 -7.02
N LYS A 409 19.51 -25.11 -7.25
CA LYS A 409 20.62 -24.61 -6.44
C LYS A 409 20.21 -24.34 -5.00
N PHE A 410 19.14 -23.59 -4.77
CA PHE A 410 18.73 -23.29 -3.40
C PHE A 410 18.20 -24.54 -2.68
N ALA A 411 17.53 -25.45 -3.37
CA ALA A 411 17.08 -26.71 -2.77
C ALA A 411 18.27 -27.54 -2.26
N LEU A 412 19.32 -27.69 -3.08
CA LEU A 412 20.52 -28.43 -2.71
C LEU A 412 21.25 -27.77 -1.52
N GLU A 413 21.35 -26.46 -1.51
CA GLU A 413 22.06 -25.72 -0.45
C GLU A 413 21.28 -25.71 0.88
N ILE A 414 19.95 -25.58 0.84
CA ILE A 414 19.10 -25.76 2.02
C ILE A 414 19.26 -27.19 2.56
N ASN A 415 19.20 -28.18 1.68
CA ASN A 415 19.31 -29.58 2.08
C ASN A 415 20.67 -29.89 2.70
N LYS A 416 21.77 -29.49 2.05
CA LYS A 416 23.14 -29.64 2.57
C LYS A 416 23.29 -29.03 3.96
N THR A 417 22.84 -27.79 4.13
CA THR A 417 22.89 -27.10 5.43
C THR A 417 22.05 -27.83 6.48
N THR A 418 20.83 -28.26 6.13
CA THR A 418 19.96 -29.01 7.04
C THR A 418 20.59 -30.35 7.45
N LYS A 419 21.17 -31.10 6.50
CA LYS A 419 21.83 -32.38 6.78
C LYS A 419 23.02 -32.20 7.72
N ALA A 420 23.89 -31.23 7.43
CA ALA A 420 25.05 -30.93 8.26
C ALA A 420 24.67 -30.53 9.69
N GLU A 421 23.68 -29.63 9.85
CA GLU A 421 23.23 -29.21 11.19
C GLU A 421 22.58 -30.35 11.98
N ILE A 422 21.76 -31.19 11.33
CA ILE A 422 21.09 -32.31 12.00
C ILE A 422 22.08 -33.43 12.35
N LEU A 423 23.02 -33.76 11.47
CA LEU A 423 24.09 -34.72 11.80
C LEU A 423 24.94 -34.24 12.96
N LYS A 424 25.30 -32.95 12.96
CA LYS A 424 26.06 -32.36 14.06
C LYS A 424 25.30 -32.48 15.38
N LEU A 425 24.01 -32.14 15.37
CA LEU A 425 23.13 -32.25 16.55
C LEU A 425 23.07 -33.69 17.07
N ILE A 426 22.92 -34.68 16.18
CA ILE A 426 22.89 -36.10 16.56
C ILE A 426 24.24 -36.51 17.17
N LYS A 427 25.36 -36.21 16.49
CA LYS A 427 26.71 -36.60 16.95
C LYS A 427 27.10 -35.95 18.28
N GLU A 428 26.71 -34.70 18.51
CA GLU A 428 26.93 -34.01 19.79
C GLU A 428 26.08 -34.61 20.92
N GLY A 429 24.81 -34.94 20.64
CA GLY A 429 23.95 -35.64 21.59
C GLY A 429 24.53 -36.99 22.04
N LEU A 430 25.03 -37.79 21.10
CA LEU A 430 25.68 -39.07 21.40
C LEU A 430 26.91 -38.90 22.29
N LYS A 431 27.80 -37.96 21.95
CA LYS A 431 28.99 -37.65 22.76
C LYS A 431 28.65 -37.20 24.18
N ALA A 432 27.52 -36.53 24.35
CA ALA A 432 27.01 -36.11 25.64
C ALA A 432 26.26 -37.22 26.40
N GLY A 433 26.12 -38.42 25.82
CA GLY A 433 25.45 -39.56 26.43
C GLY A 433 23.92 -39.42 26.49
N VAL A 434 23.31 -38.55 25.67
CA VAL A 434 21.84 -38.36 25.68
C VAL A 434 21.15 -39.50 24.92
N GLY A 435 20.03 -39.97 25.45
CA GLY A 435 19.27 -41.06 24.85
C GLY A 435 18.54 -40.66 23.56
N TYR A 436 18.18 -41.67 22.75
CA TYR A 436 17.51 -41.49 21.46
C TYR A 436 16.23 -40.64 21.48
N GLU A 437 15.40 -40.79 22.51
CA GLU A 437 14.18 -39.97 22.67
C GLU A 437 14.49 -38.48 22.84
N GLN A 438 15.60 -38.16 23.52
CA GLN A 438 16.05 -36.77 23.64
C GLN A 438 16.55 -36.24 22.30
N ILE A 439 17.31 -37.03 21.53
CA ILE A 439 17.76 -36.65 20.18
C ILE A 439 16.57 -36.33 19.27
N LYS A 440 15.51 -37.14 19.29
CA LYS A 440 14.28 -36.86 18.53
C LYS A 440 13.63 -35.54 18.95
N THR A 441 13.61 -35.26 20.25
CA THR A 441 13.09 -34.00 20.80
C THR A 441 13.93 -32.81 20.34
N ASP A 442 15.25 -32.95 20.36
CA ASP A 442 16.19 -31.91 19.93
C ASP A 442 16.05 -31.63 18.43
N ILE A 443 15.85 -32.66 17.59
CA ILE A 443 15.54 -32.50 16.16
C ILE A 443 14.23 -31.72 15.99
N LYS A 444 13.14 -32.08 16.71
CA LYS A 444 11.86 -31.36 16.63
C LYS A 444 12.01 -29.89 17.04
N ASN A 445 12.80 -29.62 18.08
CA ASN A 445 13.11 -28.26 18.54
C ASN A 445 13.91 -27.49 17.47
N LYS A 446 14.90 -28.13 16.84
CA LYS A 446 15.69 -27.54 15.77
C LYS A 446 14.86 -27.16 14.55
N PHE A 447 13.90 -28.00 14.15
CA PHE A 447 12.96 -27.66 13.08
C PHE A 447 11.97 -26.56 13.48
N SER A 448 11.60 -26.48 14.75
CA SER A 448 10.79 -25.37 15.27
C SER A 448 11.56 -24.05 15.23
N GLU A 449 12.87 -24.06 15.51
CA GLU A 449 13.77 -22.92 15.33
C GLU A 449 13.87 -22.50 13.86
N TYR A 450 14.05 -23.47 12.94
CA TYR A 450 14.11 -23.18 11.50
C TYR A 450 12.87 -22.44 10.99
N LYS A 451 11.68 -22.84 11.45
CA LYS A 451 10.42 -22.20 11.03
C LYS A 451 10.26 -20.76 11.52
N LYS A 452 10.93 -20.39 12.61
CA LYS A 452 10.87 -19.04 13.20
C LYS A 452 11.78 -18.07 12.45
N SER A 453 13.05 -18.42 12.22
CA SER A 453 14.05 -17.45 11.74
C SER A 453 14.67 -17.84 10.40
N ARG A 454 14.98 -19.12 10.18
CA ARG A 454 15.68 -19.59 8.97
C ARG A 454 14.78 -19.48 7.74
N THR A 455 13.49 -19.78 7.87
CA THR A 455 12.53 -19.69 6.77
C THR A 455 12.44 -18.28 6.19
N GLU A 456 12.41 -17.25 7.05
CA GLU A 456 12.35 -15.85 6.59
C GLU A 456 13.63 -15.43 5.87
N LYS A 457 14.79 -15.85 6.39
CA LYS A 457 16.10 -15.59 5.75
C LYS A 457 16.18 -16.21 4.35
N ILE A 458 15.73 -17.47 4.23
CA ILE A 458 15.67 -18.15 2.93
C ILE A 458 14.72 -17.39 2.01
N ALA A 459 13.50 -17.10 2.46
CA ALA A 459 12.48 -16.45 1.64
C ALA A 459 12.98 -15.11 1.09
N ARG A 460 13.52 -14.25 1.96
CA ARG A 460 14.06 -12.94 1.54
C ARG A 460 15.19 -13.06 0.53
N THR A 461 16.10 -13.99 0.76
CA THR A 461 17.26 -14.19 -0.12
C THR A 461 16.82 -14.69 -1.50
N GLU A 462 15.97 -15.71 -1.54
CA GLU A 462 15.56 -16.36 -2.78
C GLU A 462 14.57 -15.51 -3.58
N ILE A 463 13.66 -14.79 -2.93
CA ILE A 463 12.77 -13.82 -3.59
C ILE A 463 13.58 -12.66 -4.18
N SER A 464 14.51 -12.08 -3.41
CA SER A 464 15.36 -10.99 -3.88
C SER A 464 16.16 -11.43 -5.11
N ARG A 465 16.71 -12.67 -5.10
CA ARG A 465 17.45 -13.26 -6.22
C ARG A 465 16.54 -13.42 -7.45
N GLY A 466 15.37 -14.03 -7.27
CA GLY A 466 14.39 -14.25 -8.32
C GLY A 466 13.94 -12.96 -9.01
N VAL A 467 13.55 -11.96 -8.21
CA VAL A 467 13.05 -10.67 -8.71
C VAL A 467 14.13 -9.93 -9.49
N ASN A 468 15.33 -9.76 -8.92
CA ASN A 468 16.40 -9.04 -9.61
C ASN A 468 16.88 -9.77 -10.87
N LYS A 469 16.95 -11.11 -10.84
CA LYS A 469 17.32 -11.89 -12.01
C LYS A 469 16.29 -11.79 -13.13
N ALA A 470 15.01 -11.83 -12.80
CA ALA A 470 13.92 -11.65 -13.78
C ALA A 470 14.04 -10.31 -14.52
N ARG A 471 14.30 -9.24 -13.76
CA ARG A 471 14.46 -7.89 -14.31
C ARG A 471 15.72 -7.76 -15.16
N GLU A 472 16.85 -8.26 -14.67
CA GLU A 472 18.11 -8.25 -15.42
C GLU A 472 17.97 -8.95 -16.79
N GLU A 473 17.42 -10.16 -16.80
CA GLU A 473 17.25 -10.96 -18.02
C GLU A 473 16.18 -10.38 -18.96
N THR A 474 15.27 -9.58 -18.42
CA THR A 474 14.35 -8.76 -19.22
C THR A 474 15.13 -7.65 -19.90
N TRP A 475 15.87 -6.84 -19.15
CA TRP A 475 16.61 -5.70 -19.69
C TRP A 475 17.69 -6.08 -20.71
N LYS A 476 18.37 -7.22 -20.54
CA LYS A 476 19.31 -7.77 -21.53
C LYS A 476 18.70 -7.98 -22.93
N GLN A 477 17.38 -8.10 -23.01
CA GLN A 477 16.66 -8.26 -24.28
C GLN A 477 16.27 -6.93 -24.92
N ASN A 478 16.54 -5.79 -24.27
CA ASN A 478 16.32 -4.46 -24.81
C ASN A 478 17.67 -3.78 -25.09
N PRO A 479 18.01 -3.48 -26.36
CA PRO A 479 19.31 -2.91 -26.72
C PRO A 479 19.54 -1.50 -26.17
N ARG A 480 18.50 -0.81 -25.68
CA ARG A 480 18.63 0.50 -25.04
C ARG A 480 19.24 0.42 -23.64
N VAL A 481 19.16 -0.72 -22.97
CA VAL A 481 19.75 -0.90 -21.65
C VAL A 481 21.18 -1.41 -21.83
N THR A 482 22.15 -0.53 -21.68
CA THR A 482 23.57 -0.85 -21.84
C THR A 482 24.25 -1.15 -20.51
N TYR A 483 23.73 -0.59 -19.41
CA TYR A 483 24.28 -0.73 -18.07
C TYR A 483 23.22 -1.12 -17.04
N LYS A 484 23.70 -1.61 -15.90
CA LYS A 484 22.92 -1.82 -14.68
C LYS A 484 23.63 -1.18 -13.49
N LYS A 485 22.85 -0.66 -12.55
CA LYS A 485 23.32 0.02 -11.35
C LYS A 485 22.80 -0.67 -10.09
N TRP A 486 23.68 -0.91 -9.13
CA TRP A 486 23.30 -1.46 -7.83
C TRP A 486 22.75 -0.36 -6.93
N TRP A 487 21.59 -0.60 -6.34
CA TRP A 487 20.93 0.36 -5.45
C TRP A 487 20.69 -0.28 -4.09
N THR A 488 21.30 0.25 -3.04
CA THR A 488 21.11 -0.31 -1.70
C THR A 488 19.73 0.04 -1.14
N CYS A 489 19.32 -0.67 -0.08
CA CYS A 489 18.33 -0.08 0.82
C CYS A 489 18.92 1.25 1.34
N LEU A 490 18.09 2.27 1.58
CA LEU A 490 18.55 3.56 2.12
C LEU A 490 18.12 3.69 3.58
N ASP A 491 18.34 2.62 4.34
CA ASP A 491 18.06 2.57 5.78
C ASP A 491 19.30 2.20 6.58
N ASP A 492 19.21 2.36 7.89
CA ASP A 492 20.26 2.07 8.88
C ASP A 492 20.68 0.59 8.93
N ARG A 493 19.95 -0.30 8.23
CA ARG A 493 20.20 -1.75 8.19
C ARG A 493 20.99 -2.19 6.95
N VAL A 494 21.50 -1.25 6.15
CA VAL A 494 22.40 -1.56 5.04
C VAL A 494 23.69 -2.18 5.58
N SER A 495 24.05 -3.35 5.06
CA SER A 495 25.33 -3.96 5.40
C SER A 495 26.48 -3.15 4.78
N LYS A 496 27.64 -3.12 5.45
CA LYS A 496 28.85 -2.51 4.90
C LYS A 496 29.21 -3.09 3.52
N GLU A 497 29.01 -4.40 3.36
CA GLU A 497 29.19 -5.13 2.10
C GLU A 497 28.29 -4.64 0.97
N CYS A 498 27.05 -4.25 1.25
CA CYS A 498 26.16 -3.67 0.24
C CYS A 498 26.43 -2.18 0.05
N GLY A 499 26.84 -1.46 1.10
CA GLY A 499 27.12 -0.02 1.06
C GLY A 499 28.17 0.36 0.01
N VAL A 500 29.24 -0.42 -0.12
CA VAL A 500 30.29 -0.21 -1.14
C VAL A 500 29.79 -0.38 -2.58
N LEU A 501 28.67 -1.06 -2.77
CA LEU A 501 28.04 -1.25 -4.08
C LEU A 501 27.02 -0.15 -4.39
N HIS A 502 26.67 0.72 -3.44
CA HIS A 502 25.67 1.76 -3.69
C HIS A 502 26.07 2.62 -4.90
N GLY A 503 25.18 2.68 -5.90
CA GLY A 503 25.39 3.47 -7.11
C GLY A 503 26.41 2.89 -8.10
N LYS A 504 27.06 1.75 -7.79
CA LYS A 504 28.05 1.12 -8.69
C LYS A 504 27.34 0.70 -9.98
N LYS A 505 27.84 1.22 -11.12
CA LYS A 505 27.33 0.99 -12.48
C LYS A 505 28.29 0.04 -13.21
N ILE A 506 27.76 -1.00 -13.84
CA ILE A 506 28.51 -1.96 -14.68
C ILE A 506 27.72 -2.27 -15.97
N PRO A 507 28.36 -2.73 -17.05
CA PRO A 507 27.65 -3.15 -18.25
C PRO A 507 26.57 -4.20 -17.95
N ILE A 508 25.46 -4.19 -18.70
CA ILE A 508 24.30 -5.04 -18.41
C ILE A 508 24.61 -6.55 -18.41
N ASN A 509 25.63 -6.95 -19.18
CA ASN A 509 26.06 -8.34 -19.32
C ASN A 509 27.16 -8.76 -18.33
N ASP A 510 27.74 -7.82 -17.59
CA ASP A 510 28.86 -8.08 -16.69
C ASP A 510 28.38 -8.47 -15.28
N ASN A 511 29.26 -9.06 -14.48
CA ASN A 511 28.98 -9.35 -13.08
C ASN A 511 29.66 -8.32 -12.17
N PHE A 512 29.05 -8.04 -11.01
CA PHE A 512 29.71 -7.23 -9.97
C PHE A 512 30.87 -7.99 -9.34
N TYR A 513 30.71 -9.32 -9.22
CA TYR A 513 31.74 -10.27 -8.81
C TYR A 513 31.49 -11.59 -9.53
N ASN A 514 32.55 -12.30 -9.88
CA ASN A 514 32.49 -13.67 -10.34
C ASN A 514 32.73 -14.64 -9.17
N LEU A 515 32.32 -15.89 -9.34
CA LEU A 515 32.62 -16.96 -8.41
C LEU A 515 34.13 -17.10 -8.23
N GLY A 516 34.59 -17.07 -6.99
CA GLY A 516 36.01 -17.09 -6.61
C GLY A 516 36.64 -15.71 -6.39
N ASP A 517 36.00 -14.62 -6.80
CA ASP A 517 36.48 -13.27 -6.53
C ASP A 517 36.48 -12.99 -5.02
N LYS A 518 37.38 -12.10 -4.58
CA LYS A 518 37.34 -11.53 -3.23
C LYS A 518 36.63 -10.18 -3.28
N ASP A 519 35.69 -9.97 -2.38
CA ASP A 519 35.08 -8.66 -2.19
C ASP A 519 36.04 -7.66 -1.51
N GLU A 520 35.60 -6.42 -1.36
CA GLU A 520 36.35 -5.33 -0.74
C GLU A 520 36.71 -5.61 0.74
N GLY A 521 36.00 -6.56 1.38
CA GLY A 521 36.28 -7.05 2.72
C GLY A 521 37.16 -8.31 2.75
N GLY A 522 37.64 -8.79 1.62
CA GLY A 522 38.47 -9.99 1.48
C GLY A 522 37.70 -11.31 1.51
N LYS A 523 36.37 -11.28 1.55
CA LYS A 523 35.52 -12.49 1.55
C LYS A 523 35.41 -13.04 0.14
N VAL A 524 35.64 -14.34 0.00
CA VAL A 524 35.53 -15.05 -1.28
C VAL A 524 34.06 -15.26 -1.64
N ILE A 525 33.69 -14.97 -2.88
CA ILE A 525 32.39 -15.30 -3.45
C ILE A 525 32.35 -16.79 -3.76
N ASP A 526 31.55 -17.56 -3.01
CA ASP A 526 31.56 -19.03 -3.01
C ASP A 526 30.24 -19.67 -3.46
N TYR A 527 29.21 -18.86 -3.71
CA TYR A 527 27.89 -19.33 -4.11
C TYR A 527 27.62 -19.19 -5.62
N GLU A 528 27.71 -17.98 -6.18
CA GLU A 528 27.64 -17.70 -7.64
C GLU A 528 28.27 -16.38 -8.02
N ASP A 529 28.48 -16.22 -9.32
CA ASP A 529 28.57 -14.92 -9.97
C ASP A 529 27.43 -13.99 -9.52
N ILE A 530 27.80 -12.83 -9.00
CA ILE A 530 26.88 -11.82 -8.51
C ILE A 530 26.62 -10.84 -9.63
N SER A 531 25.66 -11.16 -10.49
CA SER A 531 25.22 -10.24 -11.56
C SER A 531 24.33 -9.10 -11.04
N GLY A 532 23.79 -9.22 -9.83
CA GLY A 532 22.96 -8.24 -9.15
C GLY A 532 22.58 -8.75 -7.74
N PRO A 533 21.78 -8.00 -6.97
CA PRO A 533 21.42 -8.44 -5.62
C PRO A 533 20.59 -9.73 -5.64
N PRO A 534 20.71 -10.59 -4.61
CA PRO A 534 21.39 -10.38 -3.34
C PRO A 534 22.88 -10.77 -3.37
N LYS A 535 23.74 -9.98 -2.72
CA LYS A 535 25.14 -10.37 -2.43
C LYS A 535 25.25 -11.30 -1.23
N HIS A 536 24.36 -11.14 -0.25
CA HIS A 536 24.37 -11.91 1.00
C HIS A 536 22.94 -12.23 1.43
N VAL A 537 22.81 -13.13 2.41
CA VAL A 537 21.52 -13.49 3.00
C VAL A 537 20.81 -12.26 3.57
N ASN A 538 19.48 -12.18 3.47
CA ASN A 538 18.66 -11.02 3.88
C ASN A 538 18.88 -9.71 3.10
N CYS A 539 19.60 -9.71 1.98
CA CYS A 539 19.81 -8.50 1.19
C CYS A 539 18.50 -7.99 0.55
N ARG A 540 18.20 -6.71 0.78
CA ARG A 540 17.02 -5.98 0.26
C ARG A 540 17.38 -4.98 -0.85
N CYS A 541 18.58 -5.06 -1.40
CA CYS A 541 19.03 -4.14 -2.45
C CYS A 541 18.25 -4.36 -3.76
N ASP A 542 18.24 -3.35 -4.62
CA ASP A 542 17.62 -3.37 -5.94
C ASP A 542 18.65 -3.18 -7.06
N LEU A 543 18.22 -3.53 -8.27
CA LEU A 543 18.95 -3.29 -9.50
C LEU A 543 18.17 -2.27 -10.34
N ILE A 544 18.89 -1.36 -10.99
CA ILE A 544 18.32 -0.27 -11.78
C ILE A 544 18.90 -0.32 -13.20
N PRO A 545 18.06 -0.28 -14.25
CA PRO A 545 18.54 -0.21 -15.63
C PRO A 545 19.09 1.19 -15.91
N VAL A 546 20.19 1.25 -16.65
CA VAL A 546 20.79 2.53 -17.08
C VAL A 546 20.94 2.51 -18.59
N PHE A 547 20.52 3.61 -19.21
CA PHE A 547 20.54 3.83 -20.66
C PHE A 547 21.73 4.74 -21.00
N ASP A 548 22.42 4.47 -22.10
CA ASP A 548 23.23 5.50 -22.74
C ASP A 548 22.35 6.26 -23.74
N PHE A 549 22.29 7.58 -23.60
CA PHE A 549 21.60 8.47 -24.53
C PHE A 549 22.53 8.90 -25.66
#